data_AF-A0A369QKH3-F1
#
_entry.id   AF-A0A369QKH3-F1
#
_cell.length_a   1.000
_cell.length_b   1.000
_cell.length_c   1.000
_cell.angle_alpha   90.00
_cell.angle_beta   90.00
_cell.angle_gamma   90.00
#
_symmetry.space_group_name_H-M   'P 1'
#
loop_
_entity.id
_entity.type
_entity.pdbx_description
1 polymer ?
#
loop_
_entity_poly.entity_id
_entity_poly.type
_entity_poly.pdbx_seq_one_letter_code
_entity_poly.pdbx_strand_id
1 'polypeptide(L)'
;MVGTLVTTIQLRNIRGELMQFGTFLDTNNDFFDTVHFPSSLQVWSFKGPGVYLLLGRITKEFGFPSMEVEKMDKLPFRKNISLQRLSLPKESKVNKSIR
;
A
#
# COMPACT_ATOMS: atom_id res chain seq x y z
N MET A 1 -4.65 -4.13 -9.49
CA MET A 1 -3.22 -3.81 -9.31
C MET A 1 -2.88 -3.79 -7.82
N VAL A 2 -1.61 -4.01 -7.47
CA VAL A 2 -1.11 -3.81 -6.10
C VAL A 2 -0.14 -2.65 -6.15
N GLY A 3 -0.23 -1.73 -5.17
CA GLY A 3 0.69 -0.59 -5.12
C GLY A 3 0.91 -0.07 -3.71
N THR A 4 2.08 0.50 -3.48
CA THR A 4 2.41 1.23 -2.25
C THR A 4 1.95 2.67 -2.37
N LEU A 5 1.12 3.12 -1.44
CA LEU A 5 0.61 4.49 -1.44
C LEU A 5 1.75 5.48 -1.16
N VAL A 6 1.93 6.43 -2.09
CA VAL A 6 2.93 7.50 -1.97
C VAL A 6 2.28 8.76 -1.40
N THR A 7 1.23 9.25 -2.06
CA THR A 7 0.51 10.46 -1.64
C THR A 7 -0.93 10.43 -2.11
N THR A 8 -1.76 11.24 -1.44
CA THR A 8 -3.15 11.47 -1.84
C THR A 8 -3.43 12.97 -1.90
N ILE A 9 -4.20 13.39 -2.88
CA ILE A 9 -4.76 14.73 -2.97
C ILE A 9 -6.26 14.63 -2.76
N GLN A 10 -6.81 15.44 -1.86
CA GLN A 10 -8.24 15.53 -1.60
C GLN A 10 -8.84 16.73 -2.33
N LEU A 11 -9.97 16.50 -3.00
CA LEU A 11 -10.68 17.52 -3.75
C LEU A 11 -12.18 17.41 -3.51
N ARG A 12 -12.92 18.44 -3.92
CA ARG A 12 -14.38 18.39 -4.01
C ARG A 12 -14.81 18.58 -5.44
N ASN A 13 -15.76 17.78 -5.90
CA ASN A 13 -16.36 17.98 -7.21
C ASN A 13 -17.30 19.20 -7.21
N ILE A 14 -17.89 19.52 -8.37
CA ILE A 14 -18.86 20.63 -8.52
C ILE A 14 -20.10 20.50 -7.61
N ARG A 15 -20.41 19.29 -7.13
CA ARG A 15 -21.50 19.00 -6.18
C ARG A 15 -21.04 19.04 -4.72
N GLY A 16 -19.77 19.38 -4.46
CA GLY A 16 -19.19 19.44 -3.11
C GLY A 16 -18.79 18.07 -2.53
N GLU A 17 -18.91 16.99 -3.28
CA GLU A 17 -18.62 15.63 -2.82
C GLU A 17 -17.11 15.34 -2.83
N LEU A 18 -16.64 14.57 -1.84
CA LEU A 18 -15.24 14.21 -1.71
C LEU A 18 -14.79 13.32 -2.87
N MET A 19 -13.74 13.76 -3.55
CA MET A 19 -12.96 12.97 -4.49
C MET A 19 -11.50 12.96 -4.09
N GLN A 20 -10.77 11.93 -4.50
CA GLN A 20 -9.34 11.83 -4.21
C GLN A 20 -8.57 11.35 -5.41
N PHE A 21 -7.39 11.91 -5.59
CA PHE A 21 -6.35 11.35 -6.44
C PHE A 21 -5.34 10.63 -5.56
N GLY A 22 -4.85 9.48 -6.01
CA GLY A 22 -3.81 8.71 -5.34
C GLY A 22 -2.67 8.41 -6.28
N THR A 23 -1.44 8.60 -5.81
CA THR A 23 -0.23 8.17 -6.53
C THR A 23 0.36 6.97 -5.80
N PHE A 24 0.68 5.92 -6.56
CA PHE A 24 1.19 4.66 -6.06
C PHE A 24 2.48 4.26 -6.76
N LEU A 25 3.29 3.44 -6.09
CA LEU A 25 4.39 2.68 -6.69
C LEU A 25 3.95 1.23 -6.87
N ASP A 26 4.12 0.67 -8.07
CA ASP A 26 3.84 -0.73 -8.34
C ASP A 26 4.98 -1.66 -7.87
N THR A 27 4.90 -2.95 -8.23
CA THR A 27 5.92 -3.94 -7.88
C THR A 27 7.27 -3.74 -8.58
N ASN A 28 7.30 -2.97 -9.66
CA ASN A 28 8.50 -2.61 -10.42
C ASN A 28 9.07 -1.25 -9.98
N ASN A 29 8.44 -0.58 -9.00
CA ASN A 29 8.70 0.80 -8.59
C ASN A 29 8.36 1.85 -9.67
N ASP A 30 7.46 1.52 -10.58
CA ASP A 30 6.90 2.48 -11.52
C ASP A 30 5.73 3.21 -10.86
N PHE A 31 5.65 4.52 -11.11
CA PHE A 31 4.54 5.34 -10.63
C PHE A 31 3.29 5.11 -11.47
N PHE A 32 2.15 5.04 -10.80
CA PHE A 32 0.85 5.11 -11.47
C PHE A 32 -0.14 5.92 -10.63
N ASP A 33 -1.00 6.65 -11.33
CA ASP A 33 -2.00 7.52 -10.74
C ASP A 33 -3.39 6.89 -10.77
N THR A 34 -4.19 7.28 -9.79
CA THR A 34 -5.52 6.75 -9.54
C THR A 34 -6.50 7.86 -9.24
N VAL A 35 -7.75 7.67 -9.67
CA VAL A 35 -8.87 8.56 -9.41
C VAL A 35 -9.91 7.80 -8.60
N HIS A 36 -10.37 8.42 -7.51
CA HIS A 36 -11.37 7.85 -6.62
C HIS A 36 -12.59 8.79 -6.56
N PHE A 37 -13.66 8.39 -7.22
CA PHE A 37 -14.94 9.10 -7.21
C PHE A 37 -15.70 8.91 -5.88
N PRO A 38 -16.66 9.79 -5.55
CA PRO A 38 -17.33 9.76 -4.26
C PRO A 38 -18.04 8.43 -3.99
N SER A 39 -18.63 7.82 -5.03
CA SER A 39 -19.31 6.52 -4.95
C SER A 39 -18.39 5.39 -4.48
N SER A 40 -17.14 5.39 -4.95
CA SER A 40 -16.11 4.42 -4.56
C SER A 40 -15.56 4.74 -3.17
N LEU A 41 -15.19 6.00 -2.92
CA LEU A 41 -14.55 6.44 -1.66
C LEU A 41 -15.43 6.26 -0.43
N GLN A 42 -16.74 6.40 -0.57
CA GLN A 42 -17.67 6.22 0.56
C GLN A 42 -17.58 4.81 1.16
N VAL A 43 -17.27 3.81 0.33
CA VAL A 43 -17.19 2.39 0.75
C VAL A 43 -15.74 1.94 0.91
N TRP A 44 -14.86 2.39 0.02
CA TRP A 44 -13.47 1.95 -0.10
C TRP A 44 -12.51 3.14 0.11
N SER A 45 -12.52 3.72 1.30
CA SER A 45 -11.68 4.87 1.63
C SER A 45 -10.22 4.48 1.93
N PHE A 46 -9.31 5.45 1.80
CA PHE A 46 -7.91 5.27 2.18
C PHE A 46 -7.78 5.02 3.69
N LYS A 47 -6.93 4.05 4.07
CA LYS A 47 -6.64 3.62 5.45
C LYS A 47 -5.21 4.00 5.90
N GLY A 48 -4.69 5.12 5.38
CA GLY A 48 -3.34 5.66 5.65
C GLY A 48 -2.21 4.98 4.86
N PRO A 49 -0.93 5.27 5.16
CA PRO A 49 0.22 4.76 4.40
C PRO A 49 0.29 3.23 4.39
N GLY A 50 0.66 2.63 3.25
CA GLY A 50 0.85 1.19 3.12
C GLY A 50 0.59 0.66 1.71
N VAL A 51 0.53 -0.67 1.59
CA VAL A 51 0.27 -1.36 0.33
C VAL A 51 -1.23 -1.59 0.18
N TYR A 52 -1.76 -1.33 -1.02
CA TYR A 52 -3.17 -1.48 -1.36
C TYR A 52 -3.34 -2.48 -2.49
N LEU A 53 -4.45 -3.22 -2.45
CA LEU A 53 -4.98 -3.95 -3.59
C LEU A 53 -6.10 -3.10 -4.20
N LEU A 54 -5.96 -2.77 -5.48
CA LEU A 54 -6.86 -1.90 -6.23
C LEU A 54 -7.53 -2.68 -7.36
N LEU A 55 -8.83 -2.52 -7.50
CA LEU A 55 -9.64 -2.96 -8.63
C LEU A 55 -10.24 -1.73 -9.29
N GLY A 56 -10.09 -1.63 -10.60
CA GLY A 56 -10.57 -0.48 -11.33
C GLY A 56 -10.34 -0.62 -12.83
N ARG A 57 -10.78 0.40 -13.56
CA ARG A 57 -10.66 0.51 -15.00
C ARG A 57 -9.47 1.41 -15.35
N ILE A 58 -8.65 0.97 -16.30
CA ILE A 58 -7.61 1.84 -16.87
C ILE A 58 -8.28 2.81 -17.83
N THR A 59 -8.04 4.10 -17.60
CA THR A 59 -8.55 5.22 -18.39
C THR A 59 -7.38 6.08 -18.85
N LYS A 60 -7.66 7.04 -19.74
CA LYS A 60 -6.68 8.00 -20.22
C LYS A 60 -7.27 9.39 -20.06
N GLU A 61 -6.72 10.16 -19.13
CA GLU A 61 -7.11 11.54 -18.87
C GLU A 61 -5.98 12.47 -19.31
N PHE A 62 -6.32 13.46 -20.14
CA PHE A 62 -5.35 14.46 -20.65
C PHE A 62 -4.07 13.88 -21.27
N GLY A 63 -4.13 12.68 -21.84
CA GLY A 63 -2.97 12.04 -22.44
C GLY A 63 -2.21 11.07 -21.52
N PHE A 64 -2.52 11.05 -20.22
CA PHE A 64 -1.84 10.23 -19.23
C PHE A 64 -2.70 9.02 -18.83
N PRO A 65 -2.12 7.80 -18.79
CA PRO A 65 -2.83 6.63 -18.30
C PRO A 65 -3.04 6.74 -16.79
N SER A 66 -4.26 6.49 -16.33
CA SER A 66 -4.62 6.43 -14.91
C SER A 66 -5.60 5.29 -14.65
N MET A 67 -5.83 4.96 -13.38
CA MET A 67 -6.85 4.00 -12.98
C MET A 67 -8.02 4.70 -12.27
N GLU A 68 -9.22 4.55 -12.80
CA GLU A 68 -10.45 4.83 -12.06
C GLU A 68 -10.74 3.66 -11.11
N VAL A 69 -10.67 3.91 -9.80
CA VAL A 69 -10.75 2.85 -8.78
C VAL A 69 -12.20 2.58 -8.39
N GLU A 70 -12.65 1.35 -8.62
CA GLU A 70 -13.98 0.87 -8.21
C GLU A 70 -13.99 0.29 -6.80
N LYS A 71 -12.91 -0.42 -6.43
CA LYS A 71 -12.72 -0.99 -5.09
C LYS A 71 -11.26 -0.95 -4.72
N MET A 72 -10.98 -0.71 -3.44
CA MET A 72 -9.63 -0.89 -2.91
C MET A 72 -9.65 -1.29 -1.45
N ASP A 73 -8.59 -1.99 -1.02
CA ASP A 73 -8.34 -2.18 0.40
C ASP A 73 -6.84 -2.20 0.70
N LYS A 74 -6.49 -1.78 1.92
CA LYS A 74 -5.14 -1.85 2.45
C LYS A 74 -4.81 -3.29 2.81
N LEU A 75 -3.73 -3.81 2.26
CA LEU A 75 -3.26 -5.15 2.58
C LEU A 75 -2.69 -5.20 4.01
N PRO A 76 -2.98 -6.29 4.76
CA PRO A 76 -2.44 -6.45 6.10
C PRO A 76 -0.92 -6.63 6.04
N PHE A 77 -0.21 -5.85 6.85
CA PHE A 77 1.24 -5.99 6.99
C PHE A 77 1.55 -7.19 7.88
N ARG A 78 2.15 -8.24 7.31
CA ARG A 78 2.76 -9.31 8.11
C ARG A 78 4.22 -8.96 8.38
N LYS A 79 4.51 -8.60 9.63
CA LYS A 79 5.90 -8.48 10.09
C LYS A 79 6.55 -9.85 10.00
N ASN A 80 7.60 -9.98 9.19
CA ASN A 80 8.40 -11.19 9.15
C ASN A 80 9.21 -11.29 10.46
N ILE A 81 8.85 -12.21 11.36
CA ILE A 81 9.49 -12.43 12.67
C ILE A 81 10.85 -13.14 12.52
N SER A 82 11.22 -13.60 11.31
CA SER A 82 12.43 -14.41 11.09
C SER A 82 13.74 -13.70 11.43
N LEU A 83 13.79 -12.37 11.39
CA LEU A 83 15.01 -11.62 11.72
C LEU A 83 15.32 -11.57 13.23
N GLN A 84 14.36 -11.91 14.11
CA GLN A 84 14.65 -12.03 15.55
C GLN A 84 15.25 -13.38 15.95
N ARG A 85 15.20 -14.40 15.07
CA ARG A 85 15.80 -15.73 15.31
C ARG A 85 17.25 -15.84 14.84
N LEU A 86 17.77 -14.85 14.13
CA LEU A 86 19.16 -14.81 13.67
C LEU A 86 20.14 -14.28 14.73
N SER A 87 19.68 -13.93 15.94
CA SER A 87 20.58 -13.79 17.08
C SER A 87 21.04 -15.19 17.51
N LEU A 88 22.30 -15.46 17.19
CA LEU A 88 23.05 -16.72 17.35
C LEU A 88 22.77 -17.46 18.69
N PRO A 89 22.83 -18.80 18.70
CA PRO A 89 22.74 -19.57 19.93
C PRO A 89 23.86 -19.15 20.90
N LYS A 90 23.50 -18.91 22.17
CA LYS A 90 24.48 -18.68 23.24
C LYS A 90 25.40 -19.90 23.33
N GLU A 91 26.71 -19.69 23.16
CA GLU A 91 27.71 -20.74 23.38
C GLU A 91 27.47 -21.41 24.75
N SER A 92 27.30 -22.72 24.72
CA SER A 92 27.35 -23.56 25.92
C SER A 92 28.74 -23.49 26.51
N LYS A 93 28.88 -22.96 27.73
CA LYS A 93 30.12 -23.04 28.51
C LYS A 93 30.56 -24.50 28.60
N VAL A 94 31.66 -24.84 27.94
CA VAL A 94 32.38 -26.10 28.13
C VAL A 94 32.93 -26.09 29.56
N ASN A 95 32.34 -26.90 30.42
CA ASN A 95 32.83 -27.12 31.77
C ASN A 95 34.04 -28.06 31.66
N LYS A 96 35.26 -27.51 31.65
CA LYS A 96 36.47 -28.29 31.93
C LYS A 96 36.51 -28.59 33.42
N SER A 97 35.88 -29.70 33.82
CA SER A 97 36.27 -30.41 35.04
C SER A 97 37.42 -31.34 34.65
N ILE A 98 38.65 -30.93 34.97
CA ILE A 98 39.82 -31.80 34.92
C ILE A 98 40.27 -31.94 36.37
N ARG A 99 40.23 -33.19 36.84
CA ARG A 99 40.94 -33.67 38.03
C ARG A 99 42.43 -33.72 37.75
#